data_AF-A0A3L6EXX3-F1
#
_entry.id   AF-A0A3L6EXX3-F1
#
_cell.length_a   1.000
_cell.length_b   1.000
_cell.length_c   1.000
_cell.angle_alpha   90.00
_cell.angle_beta   90.00
_cell.angle_gamma   90.00
#
_symmetry.space_group_name_H-M   'P 1'
#
loop_
_entity.id
_entity.type
_entity.pdbx_description
1 polymer ?
#
loop_
_entity_poly.entity_id
_entity_poly.type
_entity_poly.pdbx_seq_one_letter_code
_entity_poly.pdbx_strand_id
1 'polypeptide(L)' 'MNMPIADNTFDAAYAIQATCYAPEAQGVYSEVYRVLKPGQYCTG' A
#
# COMPACT_ATOMS: atom_id res chain seq x y z
N MET A 1 -3.29 4.06 9.47
CA MET A 1 -2.10 3.17 9.57
C MET A 1 -0.86 4.03 9.76
N ASN A 2 0.23 3.48 10.29
CA ASN A 2 1.48 4.22 10.49
C ASN A 2 2.67 3.30 10.18
N MET A 3 2.94 3.07 8.89
CA MET A 3 4.08 2.24 8.50
C MET A 3 5.39 3.03 8.62
N PRO A 4 6.42 2.51 9.32
CA PRO A 4 7.72 3.15 9.46
C PRO A 4 8.58 2.98 8.20
N ILE A 5 7.99 3.29 7.04
CA ILE A 5 8.57 3.13 5.70
C ILE A 5 8.50 4.49 5.02
N ALA A 6 9.57 4.89 4.33
CA ALA A 6 9.62 6.14 3.59
C ALA A 6 8.74 6.10 2.33
N ASP A 7 8.35 7.28 1.87
CA ASP A 7 7.60 7.44 0.62
C ASP A 7 8.44 6.96 -0.58
N ASN A 8 7.78 6.47 -1.63
CA ASN A 8 8.42 6.05 -2.89
C ASN A 8 9.56 5.01 -2.72
N THR A 9 9.43 4.11 -1.75
CA THR A 9 10.43 3.08 -1.45
C THR A 9 10.36 1.89 -2.42
N PHE A 10 9.15 1.43 -2.77
CA PHE A 10 8.94 0.18 -3.50
C PHE A 10 8.57 0.40 -4.96
N ASP A 11 9.00 -0.54 -5.79
CA ASP A 11 8.66 -0.59 -7.22
C ASP A 11 7.36 -1.36 -7.49
N ALA A 12 6.88 -2.18 -6.54
CA ALA A 12 5.64 -2.94 -6.68
C ALA A 12 5.01 -3.26 -5.32
N ALA A 13 3.69 -3.46 -5.29
CA ALA A 13 2.95 -3.92 -4.13
C ALA A 13 1.92 -4.98 -4.53
N TYR A 14 1.73 -5.99 -3.67
CA TYR A 14 0.82 -7.11 -3.89
C TYR A 14 -0.13 -7.23 -2.70
N ALA A 15 -1.44 -7.26 -2.96
CA ALA A 15 -2.47 -7.38 -1.94
C ALA A 15 -2.98 -8.83 -1.84
N ILE A 16 -2.26 -9.69 -1.12
CA ILE A 16 -2.64 -11.11 -1.00
C ILE A 16 -3.53 -11.31 0.24
N GLN A 17 -4.86 -11.27 0.05
CA GLN A 17 -5.88 -11.65 1.05
C GLN A 17 -5.79 -10.95 2.42
N ALA A 18 -4.99 -9.90 2.56
CA ALA A 18 -4.79 -9.22 3.84
C ALA A 18 -5.69 -7.98 4.01
N THR A 19 -6.10 -7.36 2.89
CA THR A 19 -6.84 -6.09 2.89
C THR A 19 -8.25 -6.21 3.47
N CYS A 20 -8.86 -7.40 3.41
CA CYS A 20 -10.20 -7.66 3.97
C CYS A 20 -10.25 -7.65 5.50
N TYR A 21 -9.11 -7.80 6.18
CA TYR A 21 -9.01 -7.70 7.64
C TYR A 21 -8.76 -6.27 8.12
N ALA A 22 -8.50 -5.32 7.21
CA ALA A 22 -8.30 -3.94 7.60
C ALA A 22 -9.63 -3.27 7.99
N PRO A 23 -9.67 -2.48 9.08
CA PRO A 23 -10.88 -1.75 9.48
C PRO A 23 -11.38 -0.78 8.42
N GLU A 24 -10.47 -0.23 7.62
CA GLU A 24 -10.75 0.72 6.56
C GLU A 24 -9.83 0.44 5.36
N ALA A 25 -10.41 0.08 4.23
CA ALA A 25 -9.66 -0.21 3.00
C ALA A 25 -8.89 1.01 2.49
N GLN A 26 -9.49 2.21 2.56
CA GLN A 26 -8.87 3.46 2.13
C GLN A 26 -7.55 3.73 2.87
N GLY A 27 -7.49 3.45 4.17
CA GLY A 27 -6.28 3.61 4.97
C GLY A 27 -5.14 2.66 4.58
N VAL A 28 -5.46 1.49 4.03
CA VAL A 28 -4.45 0.56 3.49
C VAL A 28 -3.96 1.05 2.14
N TYR A 29 -4.87 1.36 1.23
CA TYR A 29 -4.51 1.77 -0.12
C TYR A 29 -3.80 3.13 -0.17
N SER A 30 -4.11 4.05 0.74
CA SER A 30 -3.38 5.32 0.86
C SER A 30 -1.93 5.12 1.27
N GLU A 31 -1.67 4.23 2.22
CA GLU A 31 -0.32 3.91 2.64
C GLU A 31 0.45 3.13 1.56
N VAL A 32 -0.20 2.20 0.86
CA VAL A 32 0.41 1.49 -0.28
C VAL A 32 0.78 2.47 -1.39
N TYR A 33 -0.11 3.42 -1.72
CA TYR A 33 0.17 4.46 -2.70
C TYR A 33 1.36 5.34 -2.27
N ARG A 34 1.44 5.71 -0.99
CA ARG A 34 2.52 6.53 -0.44
C ARG A 34 3.89 5.86 -0.58
N VAL A 35 3.99 4.55 -0.29
CA VAL A 35 5.27 3.83 -0.32
C VAL A 35 5.67 3.36 -1.72
N LEU A 36 4.76 3.38 -2.69
CA LEU A 36 5.05 3.07 -4.08
C LEU A 36 5.68 4.26 -4.80
N LYS A 37 6.66 3.98 -5.67
CA LYS A 37 7.21 5.00 -6.57
C LYS A 37 6.14 5.51 -7.55
N PRO A 38 6.27 6.74 -8.07
CA PRO A 38 5.29 7.30 -8.99
C PRO A 38 5.18 6.45 -10.26
N GLY A 39 3.93 6.16 -10.68
CA GLY A 39 3.65 5.35 -11.86
C GLY A 39 3.60 3.83 -11.61
N GLN A 40 3.82 3.37 -10.39
CA GLN A 40 3.66 1.96 -10.02
C GLN A 40 2.22 1.67 -9.56
N TYR A 41 1.81 0.41 -9.68
CA TYR A 41 0.47 -0.05 -9.34
C TYR A 41 0.54 -1.15 -8.28
N CYS A 42 -0.46 -1.16 -7.40
CA CYS A 42 -0.71 -2.28 -6.51
C CYS A 42 -1.59 -3.30 -7.26
N THR A 43 -1.16 -4.56 -7.34
CA THR A 43 -1.97 -5.65 -7.91
C THR A 43 -2.63 -6.46 -6.79
N GLY A 44 -3.85 -6.91 -7.06
CA GLY A 44 -4.58 -7.88 -6.23
C GLY A 44 -4.18 -9.30 -6.54
#